data_AF-A0A0C3Q4Z6-F1
#
_entry.id   AF-A0A0C3Q4Z6-F1
#
_cell.length_a   1.000
_cell.length_b   1.000
_cell.length_c   1.000
_cell.angle_alpha   90.00
_cell.angle_beta   90.00
_cell.angle_gamma   90.00
#
_symmetry.space_group_name_H-M   'P 1'
#
loop_
_entity.id
_entity.type
_entity.pdbx_description
1 polymer ?
#
loop_
_entity_poly.entity_id
_entity_poly.type
_entity_poly.pdbx_seq_one_letter_code
_entity_poly.pdbx_strand_id
1 'polypeptide(L)'
;MHLLENTIKNYIGLICGDFKDLGPGVESYVLPSAIWKEIGSATAISNDTIPSAFGRRVPNVAEDRTYMTAEAHLVWATMYSRILLRGRFSQERYYIWHPCTILNLKSSELSSLRRRIAKYLVTQYSITTTVADSCIPDLAE
;
A
#
# COMPACT_ATOMS: atom_id res chain seq x y z
N MET A 1 11.55 -4.16 -15.76
CA MET A 1 10.58 -4.47 -14.69
C MET A 1 10.80 -5.83 -14.01
N HIS A 2 11.40 -6.83 -14.67
CA HIS A 2 11.61 -8.17 -14.08
C HIS A 2 12.48 -8.21 -12.80
N LEU A 3 13.45 -7.31 -12.65
CA LEU A 3 14.30 -7.27 -11.45
C LEU A 3 13.48 -6.90 -10.20
N LEU A 4 12.64 -5.87 -10.30
CA LEU A 4 11.78 -5.39 -9.20
C LEU A 4 10.70 -6.42 -8.84
N GLU A 5 10.06 -7.03 -9.84
CA GLU A 5 9.10 -8.11 -9.64
C GLU A 5 9.71 -9.27 -8.85
N ASN A 6 10.90 -9.74 -9.27
CA ASN A 6 11.59 -10.83 -8.61
C ASN A 6 11.99 -10.47 -7.16
N THR A 7 12.43 -9.24 -6.93
CA THR A 7 12.74 -8.76 -5.58
C THR A 7 11.51 -8.75 -4.68
N ILE A 8 10.35 -8.29 -5.17
CA ILE A 8 9.10 -8.28 -4.41
C ILE A 8 8.63 -9.71 -4.12
N LYS A 9 8.70 -10.61 -5.10
CA LYS A 9 8.38 -12.05 -4.91
C LYS A 9 9.26 -12.67 -3.83
N ASN A 10 10.56 -12.41 -3.88
CA ASN A 10 11.50 -12.89 -2.86
C ASN A 10 11.19 -12.30 -1.49
N TYR A 11 10.86 -11.01 -1.40
CA TYR A 11 10.46 -10.36 -0.16
C TYR A 11 9.20 -10.97 0.44
N ILE A 12 8.16 -11.20 -0.38
CA ILE A 12 6.92 -11.85 0.07
C ILE A 12 7.22 -13.27 0.57
N GLY A 13 8.02 -14.05 -0.17
CA GLY A 13 8.44 -15.38 0.27
C GLY A 13 9.20 -15.32 1.60
N LEU A 14 10.05 -14.32 1.79
CA LEU A 14 10.86 -14.16 3.00
C LEU A 14 9.97 -13.92 4.23
N ILE A 15 9.04 -12.96 4.14
CA ILE A 15 8.15 -12.63 5.27
C ILE A 15 7.10 -13.72 5.53
N CYS A 16 6.82 -14.60 4.58
CA CYS A 16 5.91 -15.73 4.77
C CYS A 16 6.62 -17.00 5.26
N GLY A 17 7.95 -17.01 5.26
CA GLY A 17 8.75 -18.19 5.60
C GLY A 17 8.90 -19.22 4.46
N ASP A 18 8.39 -18.92 3.26
CA ASP A 18 8.44 -19.80 2.09
C ASP A 18 9.76 -19.66 1.28
N PHE A 19 10.67 -18.79 1.73
CA PHE A 19 11.86 -18.45 0.95
C PHE A 19 12.98 -19.47 1.11
N LYS A 20 13.11 -20.36 0.10
CA LYS A 20 14.25 -21.25 -0.12
C LYS A 20 14.64 -22.11 1.09
N ASP A 21 13.69 -22.40 1.98
CA ASP A 21 13.90 -23.16 3.22
C ASP A 21 15.04 -22.61 4.12
N LEU A 22 15.39 -21.33 3.96
CA LEU A 22 16.47 -20.70 4.72
C LEU A 22 16.09 -20.42 6.18
N GLY A 23 14.80 -20.57 6.51
CA GLY A 23 14.26 -20.28 7.82
C GLY A 23 14.37 -18.79 8.21
N PRO A 24 13.81 -18.41 9.37
CA PRO A 24 13.88 -17.03 9.87
C PRO A 24 15.29 -16.63 10.35
N GLY A 25 16.19 -17.60 10.57
CA GLY A 25 17.46 -17.36 11.23
C GLY A 25 17.28 -16.94 12.69
N VAL A 26 18.02 -15.92 13.12
CA VAL A 26 17.96 -15.36 14.50
C VAL A 26 16.80 -14.37 14.66
N GLU A 27 16.26 -13.88 13.55
CA GLU A 27 15.34 -12.75 13.52
C GLU A 27 13.88 -13.22 13.45
N SER A 28 12.93 -12.43 13.96
CA SER A 28 11.50 -12.79 14.00
C SER A 28 10.67 -11.93 13.06
N TYR A 29 11.06 -11.91 11.78
CA TYR A 29 10.34 -11.17 10.73
C TYR A 29 9.27 -11.99 10.01
N VAL A 30 9.17 -13.30 10.27
CA VAL A 30 8.20 -14.18 9.61
C VAL A 30 6.80 -13.94 10.19
N LEU A 31 5.85 -13.68 9.30
CA LEU A 31 4.44 -13.52 9.62
C LEU A 31 3.78 -14.90 9.78
N PRO A 32 3.02 -15.12 10.86
CA PRO A 32 2.18 -16.29 11.00
C PRO A 32 1.22 -16.45 9.81
N SER A 33 1.00 -17.69 9.37
CA SER A 33 0.10 -18.00 8.24
C SER A 33 -1.31 -17.41 8.41
N ALA A 34 -1.83 -17.39 9.64
CA ALA A 34 -3.13 -16.77 9.94
C ALA A 34 -3.16 -15.26 9.61
N ILE A 35 -2.14 -14.52 10.04
CA ILE A 35 -1.99 -13.09 9.75
C ILE A 35 -1.82 -12.86 8.25
N TRP A 36 -1.06 -13.73 7.57
CA TRP A 36 -0.87 -13.62 6.14
C TRP A 36 -2.17 -13.84 5.34
N LYS A 37 -3.02 -14.79 5.75
CA LYS A 37 -4.36 -14.98 5.17
C LYS A 37 -5.25 -13.75 5.37
N GLU A 38 -5.22 -13.14 6.55
CA GLU A 38 -5.93 -11.89 6.81
C GLU A 38 -5.46 -10.76 5.88
N ILE A 39 -4.14 -10.61 5.69
CA ILE A 39 -3.56 -9.65 4.74
C ILE A 39 -4.04 -9.92 3.31
N GLY A 40 -4.11 -11.18 2.92
CA GLY A 40 -4.65 -11.62 1.64
C GLY A 40 -6.09 -11.19 1.40
N SER A 41 -6.97 -11.47 2.36
CA SER A 41 -8.37 -11.06 2.33
C SER A 41 -8.52 -9.53 2.32
N ALA A 42 -7.77 -8.83 3.17
CA ALA A 42 -7.79 -7.37 3.23
C ALA A 42 -7.28 -6.75 1.92
N THR A 43 -6.30 -7.35 1.24
CA THR A 43 -5.86 -6.92 -0.10
C THR A 43 -7.01 -6.97 -1.09
N ALA A 44 -7.77 -8.07 -1.10
CA ALA A 44 -8.90 -8.24 -2.01
C ALA A 44 -9.99 -7.19 -1.78
N ILE A 45 -10.33 -6.90 -0.52
CA ILE A 45 -11.32 -5.88 -0.12
C ILE A 45 -10.83 -4.47 -0.48
N SER A 46 -9.56 -4.17 -0.23
CA SER A 46 -8.99 -2.83 -0.51
C SER A 46 -8.98 -2.47 -1.99
N ASN A 47 -9.15 -3.42 -2.92
CA ASN A 47 -9.31 -3.13 -4.35
C ASN A 47 -10.51 -2.24 -4.66
N ASP A 48 -11.56 -2.26 -3.84
CA ASP A 48 -12.72 -1.40 -4.05
C ASP A 48 -12.42 0.08 -3.72
N THR A 49 -11.33 0.34 -3.00
CA THR A 49 -10.91 1.69 -2.59
C THR A 49 -9.86 2.31 -3.50
N ILE A 50 -9.14 1.51 -4.29
CA ILE A 50 -8.07 2.00 -5.16
C ILE A 50 -8.64 2.34 -6.55
N PRO A 51 -8.49 3.58 -7.03
CA PRO A 51 -8.92 3.95 -8.37
C PRO A 51 -8.23 3.09 -9.45
N SER A 52 -8.99 2.68 -10.46
CA SER A 52 -8.47 1.90 -11.60
C SER A 52 -7.34 2.59 -12.37
N ALA A 53 -7.17 3.91 -12.20
CA ALA A 53 -6.07 4.68 -12.77
C ALA A 53 -4.69 4.26 -12.23
N PHE A 54 -4.61 3.66 -11.04
CA PHE A 54 -3.36 3.21 -10.44
C PHE A 54 -2.95 1.80 -10.87
N GLY A 55 -3.76 1.13 -11.69
CA GLY A 55 -3.49 -0.20 -12.22
C GLY A 55 -4.67 -1.16 -12.05
N ARG A 56 -4.44 -2.40 -12.43
CA ARG A 56 -5.44 -3.48 -12.27
C ARG A 56 -5.62 -3.86 -10.81
N ARG A 57 -6.81 -4.36 -10.48
CA ARG A 57 -7.12 -5.00 -9.18
C ARG A 57 -6.07 -6.06 -8.84
N VAL A 58 -5.54 -5.97 -7.63
CA VAL A 58 -4.52 -6.87 -7.10
C VAL A 58 -5.21 -8.13 -6.57
N PRO A 59 -4.84 -9.34 -7.03
CA PRO A 59 -5.44 -10.57 -6.53
C PRO A 59 -5.06 -10.85 -5.07
N ASN A 60 -5.69 -11.84 -4.44
CA ASN A 60 -5.36 -12.22 -3.08
C ASN A 60 -3.89 -12.67 -2.98
N VAL A 61 -3.06 -11.89 -2.29
CA VAL A 61 -1.61 -12.14 -2.19
C VAL A 61 -1.25 -13.41 -1.41
N ALA A 62 -2.21 -13.99 -0.67
CA ALA A 62 -2.04 -15.23 0.06
C ALA A 62 -2.35 -16.49 -0.77
N GLU A 63 -3.22 -16.39 -1.78
CA GLU A 63 -3.73 -17.54 -2.53
C GLU A 63 -3.25 -17.53 -3.99
N ASP A 64 -3.22 -16.37 -4.64
CA ASP A 64 -3.12 -16.25 -6.11
C ASP A 64 -1.81 -15.59 -6.56
N ARG A 65 -0.68 -15.95 -5.94
CA ARG A 65 0.63 -15.35 -6.27
C ARG A 65 1.11 -15.65 -7.69
N THR A 66 0.66 -16.75 -8.29
CA THR A 66 1.07 -17.20 -9.64
C THR A 66 0.49 -16.32 -10.76
N TYR A 67 -0.70 -15.76 -10.55
CA TYR A 67 -1.39 -14.91 -11.53
C TYR A 67 -1.08 -13.42 -11.37
N MET A 68 -0.28 -13.08 -10.36
CA MET A 68 0.08 -11.70 -10.06
C MET A 68 1.10 -11.20 -11.09
N THR A 69 0.71 -10.19 -11.86
CA THR A 69 1.61 -9.56 -12.84
C THR A 69 2.70 -8.74 -12.14
N ALA A 70 3.77 -8.40 -12.87
CA ALA A 70 4.81 -7.51 -12.39
C ALA A 70 4.25 -6.16 -11.87
N GLU A 71 3.26 -5.62 -12.59
CA GLU A 71 2.53 -4.41 -12.21
C GLU A 71 1.77 -4.60 -10.89
N ALA A 72 1.02 -5.69 -10.74
CA ALA A 72 0.28 -5.98 -9.52
C ALA A 72 1.22 -6.12 -8.32
N HIS A 73 2.37 -6.79 -8.47
CA HIS A 73 3.40 -6.85 -7.43
C HIS A 73 3.88 -5.47 -7.01
N LEU A 74 4.13 -4.58 -7.97
CA LEU A 74 4.57 -3.21 -7.71
C LEU A 74 3.49 -2.40 -6.98
N VAL A 75 2.25 -2.47 -7.44
CA VAL A 75 1.10 -1.78 -6.81
C VAL A 75 0.89 -2.28 -5.39
N TRP A 76 0.92 -3.60 -5.19
CA TRP A 76 0.81 -4.18 -3.85
C TRP A 76 1.94 -3.71 -2.95
N ALA A 77 3.20 -3.80 -3.40
CA ALA A 77 4.36 -3.42 -2.60
C ALA A 77 4.38 -1.92 -2.27
N THR A 78 3.92 -1.05 -3.17
CA THR A 78 4.02 0.41 -2.98
C THR A 78 2.81 1.03 -2.28
N MET A 79 1.60 0.51 -2.53
CA MET A 79 0.35 1.10 -2.05
C MET A 79 -0.32 0.28 -0.94
N TYR A 80 -0.43 -1.04 -1.12
CA TYR A 80 -1.16 -1.90 -0.17
C TYR A 80 -0.30 -2.30 1.04
N SER A 81 0.92 -2.75 0.78
CA SER A 81 1.77 -3.42 1.77
C SER A 81 1.98 -2.57 3.02
N ARG A 82 2.12 -1.25 2.86
CA ARG A 82 2.34 -0.30 3.96
C ARG A 82 1.19 -0.27 4.96
N ILE A 83 -0.04 -0.32 4.47
CA ILE A 83 -1.24 -0.26 5.29
C ILE A 83 -1.52 -1.65 5.87
N LEU A 84 -1.42 -2.69 5.03
CA LEU A 84 -1.78 -4.05 5.42
C LEU A 84 -0.78 -4.69 6.39
N LEU A 85 0.51 -4.38 6.26
CA LEU A 85 1.54 -4.92 7.16
C LEU A 85 1.64 -4.16 8.48
N ARG A 86 1.04 -2.97 8.58
CA ARG A 86 1.16 -2.10 9.76
C ARG A 86 0.75 -2.83 11.04
N GLY A 87 1.67 -2.89 12.01
CA GLY A 87 1.45 -3.55 13.30
C GLY A 87 1.36 -5.08 13.25
N ARG A 88 1.69 -5.73 12.13
CA ARG A 88 1.67 -7.19 11.95
C ARG A 88 3.00 -7.90 12.27
N PHE A 89 4.13 -7.24 12.10
CA PHE A 89 5.44 -7.73 12.54
C PHE A 89 5.66 -7.54 14.05
N SER A 90 6.39 -8.48 14.65
CA SER A 90 6.71 -8.50 16.08
C SER A 90 7.61 -7.34 16.55
N GLN A 91 8.37 -6.74 15.64
CA GLN A 91 9.28 -5.64 15.96
C GLN A 91 9.11 -4.48 14.98
N GLU A 92 9.17 -3.26 15.52
CA GLU A 92 8.96 -2.05 14.73
C GLU A 92 10.09 -1.82 13.69
N ARG A 93 11.29 -2.35 13.94
CA ARG A 93 12.43 -2.22 13.03
C ARG A 93 12.18 -2.80 11.64
N TYR A 94 11.29 -3.77 11.51
CA TYR A 94 10.97 -4.38 10.22
C TYR A 94 10.09 -3.48 9.33
N TYR A 95 9.55 -2.40 9.89
CA TYR A 95 8.92 -1.34 9.12
C TYR A 95 9.90 -0.28 8.61
N ILE A 96 11.19 -0.30 9.00
CA ILE A 96 12.14 0.76 8.59
C ILE A 96 12.30 0.83 7.06
N TRP A 97 12.12 -0.29 6.36
CA TRP A 97 12.13 -0.36 4.88
C TRP A 97 10.81 0.10 4.23
N HIS A 98 9.76 0.24 5.04
CA HIS A 98 8.52 0.91 4.69
C HIS A 98 8.61 2.31 5.30
N PRO A 99 9.21 3.32 4.65
CA PRO A 99 9.34 4.64 5.28
C PRO A 99 7.97 5.12 5.74
N CYS A 100 7.72 4.94 7.04
CA CYS A 100 6.51 5.30 7.77
C CYS A 100 6.51 6.80 8.01
N THR A 101 6.92 7.58 7.01
CA THR A 101 6.40 8.92 6.88
C THR A 101 4.99 8.75 6.34
N ILE A 102 4.09 8.22 7.18
CA ILE A 102 2.76 8.82 7.25
C ILE A 102 3.11 10.29 7.43
N LEU A 103 2.87 11.10 6.40
CA LEU A 103 2.93 12.54 6.58
C LEU A 103 2.03 12.77 7.79
N ASN A 104 2.63 13.08 8.94
CA ASN A 104 1.93 13.46 10.16
C ASN A 104 1.34 14.85 9.89
N LEU A 105 0.46 14.90 8.90
CA LEU A 105 -0.42 16.00 8.63
C LEU A 105 -1.36 15.98 9.82
N LYS A 106 -1.04 16.83 10.79
CA LYS A 106 -2.01 17.23 11.80
C LYS A 106 -3.28 17.62 11.05
N SER A 107 -4.46 17.33 11.61
CA SER A 107 -5.74 17.73 11.02
C SER A 107 -5.79 19.22 10.66
N SER A 108 -5.05 20.06 11.39
CA SER A 108 -4.83 21.47 11.08
C SER A 108 -4.18 21.75 9.71
N GLU A 109 -3.24 20.90 9.30
CA GLU A 109 -2.52 21.01 8.01
C GLU A 109 -3.34 20.48 6.83
N LEU A 110 -4.30 19.57 7.09
CA LEU A 110 -5.15 19.00 6.06
C LEU A 110 -5.98 20.09 5.35
N SER A 111 -6.51 21.04 6.13
CA SER A 111 -7.28 22.18 5.62
C SER A 111 -6.43 23.09 4.72
N SER A 112 -5.16 23.29 5.10
CA SER A 112 -4.19 24.07 4.31
C SER A 112 -3.84 23.35 3.00
N LEU A 113 -3.64 22.04 3.06
CA LEU A 113 -3.35 21.20 1.89
C LEU A 113 -4.52 21.18 0.89
N ARG A 114 -5.76 20.98 1.37
CA ARG A 114 -6.97 21.02 0.52
C ARG A 114 -7.07 22.34 -0.23
N ARG A 115 -6.87 23.46 0.46
CA ARG A 115 -6.87 24.80 -0.16
C ARG A 115 -5.78 24.96 -1.23
N ARG A 116 -4.60 24.39 -1.01
CA ARG A 116 -3.50 24.44 -2.00
C ARG A 116 -3.80 23.59 -3.23
N ILE A 117 -4.37 22.40 -3.04
CA ILE A 117 -4.80 21.53 -4.14
C ILE A 117 -5.91 22.21 -4.96
N ALA A 118 -6.93 22.76 -4.30
CA ALA A 118 -8.02 23.47 -4.97
C ALA A 118 -7.49 24.64 -5.82
N LYS A 119 -6.58 25.45 -5.28
CA LYS A 119 -5.91 26.53 -6.03
C LYS A 119 -5.14 26.00 -7.23
N TYR A 120 -4.42 24.90 -7.09
CA TYR A 120 -3.69 24.29 -8.20
C TYR A 120 -4.63 23.80 -9.31
N LEU A 121 -5.75 23.16 -8.96
CA LEU A 121 -6.75 22.68 -9.91
C LEU A 121 -7.41 23.83 -10.68
N VAL A 122 -7.77 24.92 -10.01
CA VAL A 122 -8.31 26.13 -10.63
C VAL A 122 -7.31 26.70 -11.66
N THR A 123 -6.03 26.77 -11.31
CA THR A 123 -5.00 27.30 -12.21
C THR A 123 -4.73 26.38 -13.41
N GLN A 124 -4.69 25.07 -13.22
CA GLN A 124 -4.38 24.12 -14.29
C GLN A 124 -5.55 23.89 -15.25
N TYR A 125 -6.77 23.80 -14.71
CA TYR A 125 -7.95 23.40 -15.49
C TYR A 125 -8.91 24.55 -15.80
N SER A 126 -8.60 25.78 -15.36
CA SER A 126 -9.46 26.97 -15.54
C SER A 126 -10.90 26.76 -15.03
N ILE A 127 -11.06 25.95 -13.99
CA ILE A 127 -12.35 25.65 -13.36
C ILE A 127 -12.64 26.62 -12.22
N THR A 128 -13.91 26.75 -11.83
CA THR A 128 -14.31 27.55 -10.67
C THR A 128 -13.89 26.88 -9.36
N THR A 129 -13.61 27.68 -8.33
CA THR A 129 -13.19 27.21 -7.00
C THR A 129 -14.20 26.26 -6.36
N THR A 130 -15.48 26.48 -6.57
CA THR A 130 -16.57 25.60 -6.10
C THR A 130 -16.50 24.21 -6.70
N VAL A 131 -16.16 24.10 -7.98
CA VAL A 131 -15.98 22.80 -8.65
C VAL A 131 -14.71 22.13 -8.17
N ALA A 132 -13.61 22.89 -8.02
CA ALA A 132 -12.35 22.36 -7.53
C ALA A 132 -12.46 21.79 -6.09
N ASP A 133 -13.19 22.47 -5.20
CA ASP A 133 -13.43 21.99 -3.84
C ASP A 133 -14.32 20.74 -3.82
N SER A 134 -15.30 20.64 -4.70
CA SER A 134 -16.18 19.46 -4.81
C SER A 134 -15.46 18.19 -5.31
N CYS A 135 -14.34 18.36 -6.02
CA CYS A 135 -13.51 17.25 -6.49
C CYS A 135 -12.58 16.67 -5.40
N ILE A 136 -12.46 17.32 -4.25
CA ILE A 136 -11.59 16.87 -3.16
C ILE A 136 -12.47 16.09 -2.15
N PRO A 137 -12.38 14.76 -2.08
CA PRO A 137 -13.22 13.96 -1.19
C PRO A 137 -13.03 14.39 0.27
N ASP A 138 -14.12 14.46 1.02
CA ASP A 138 -14.07 14.62 2.46
C ASP A 138 -13.48 13.35 3.08
N LEU A 139 -12.26 13.46 3.59
CA LEU A 139 -11.58 12.39 4.34
C LEU A 139 -12.14 12.25 5.78
N ALA A 140 -13.36 12.73 6.01
CA ALA A 140 -14.03 12.69 7.31
C ALA A 140 -15.08 11.60 7.30
N GLU A 141 -14.63 10.34 7.36
CA GLU A 141 -15.29 9.21 8.03
C GLU A 141 -14.25 8.10 8.28
#